data_AF-A0A8S3GSV9-F1
#
_entry.id   AF-A0A8S3GSV9-F1
#
_cell.length_a   1.000
_cell.length_b   1.000
_cell.length_c   1.000
_cell.angle_alpha   90.00
_cell.angle_beta   90.00
_cell.angle_gamma   90.00
#
_symmetry.space_group_name_H-M   'P 1'
#
loop_
_entity.id
_entity.type
_entity.pdbx_description
1 polymer ?
#
loop_
_entity_poly.entity_id
_entity_poly.type
_entity_poly.pdbx_seq_one_letter_code
_entity_poly.pdbx_strand_id
1 'polypeptide(L)'
;SHTGENLFHEYDHVSTTFSIGNKVVRLITDNASNNLSAFGELVIPGFKSYFITEDDIAESDNDEVENELDKREELIRLPCFIHTLQLVVKDALDGSGCTRSAMAKVTGIAKLSHKSIPVAEKLQEFKLSILLAVITRWNSQFITVSKILGISNVFLNDLLTEQKKDELVLSMKDSAILRQFISIFTLFVEATTRTQAEECVLISLLAPSILGIYYDLENELKLCKYTSSLCNALINSLKERFGGLLSIILKYLLMTI
;
A
#
# COMPACT_ATOMS: atom_id res chain seq x y z
N SER A 1 17.15 -22.04 3.29
CA SER A 1 16.75 -21.40 2.02
C SER A 1 15.26 -21.06 2.12
N HIS A 2 14.83 -19.83 1.87
CA HIS A 2 13.41 -19.47 1.93
C HIS A 2 12.74 -19.78 0.58
N THR A 3 12.33 -21.03 0.37
CA THR A 3 11.53 -21.48 -0.80
C THR A 3 10.10 -21.78 -0.37
N GLY A 4 9.15 -21.80 -1.30
CA GLY A 4 7.76 -22.21 -1.02
C GLY A 4 7.68 -23.62 -0.41
N GLU A 5 8.45 -24.56 -0.94
CA GLU A 5 8.52 -25.94 -0.41
C GLU A 5 8.99 -26.00 1.05
N ASN A 6 10.04 -25.24 1.41
CA ASN A 6 10.53 -25.21 2.78
C ASN A 6 9.52 -24.53 3.73
N LEU A 7 8.77 -23.54 3.26
CA LEU A 7 7.69 -22.91 4.04
C LEU A 7 6.55 -23.89 4.29
N PHE A 8 6.14 -24.65 3.27
CA PHE A 8 5.11 -25.68 3.41
C PHE A 8 5.56 -26.78 4.38
N HIS A 9 6.79 -27.25 4.25
CA HIS A 9 7.36 -28.25 5.16
C HIS A 9 7.41 -27.75 6.62
N GLU A 10 7.80 -26.49 6.85
CA GLU A 10 7.79 -25.91 8.19
C GLU A 10 6.36 -25.78 8.75
N TYR A 11 5.40 -25.38 7.91
CA TYR A 11 3.98 -25.34 8.28
C TYR A 11 3.47 -26.73 8.71
N ASP A 12 3.78 -27.77 7.93
CA ASP A 12 3.38 -29.15 8.23
C ASP A 12 4.07 -29.68 9.50
N HIS A 13 5.36 -29.37 9.67
CA HIS A 13 6.13 -29.71 10.87
C HIS A 13 5.52 -29.09 12.13
N VAL A 14 5.21 -27.78 12.11
CA VAL A 14 4.55 -27.09 13.24
C VAL A 14 3.15 -27.66 13.47
N SER A 15 2.35 -27.83 12.41
CA SER A 15 0.98 -28.33 12.52
C SER A 15 0.90 -29.72 13.14
N THR A 16 1.86 -30.58 12.78
CA THR A 16 2.00 -31.94 13.32
C THR A 16 2.52 -31.92 14.75
N THR A 17 3.59 -31.16 15.01
CA THR A 17 4.22 -31.04 16.34
C THR A 17 3.22 -30.61 17.40
N PHE A 18 2.34 -29.66 17.07
CA PHE A 18 1.31 -29.17 17.99
C PHE A 18 -0.04 -29.91 17.87
N SER A 19 -0.17 -30.88 16.96
CA SER A 19 -1.42 -31.62 16.71
C SER A 19 -2.62 -30.68 16.45
N ILE A 20 -2.40 -29.70 15.57
CA ILE A 20 -3.38 -28.67 15.21
C ILE A 20 -3.81 -28.71 13.76
N GLY A 21 -3.26 -29.60 12.91
CA GLY A 21 -3.55 -29.59 11.47
C GLY A 21 -5.04 -29.59 11.12
N ASN A 22 -5.85 -30.40 11.83
CA ASN A 22 -7.31 -30.45 11.66
C ASN A 22 -8.09 -29.31 12.37
N LYS A 23 -7.39 -28.42 13.08
CA LYS A 23 -7.96 -27.26 13.77
C LYS A 23 -7.67 -25.96 13.02
N VAL A 24 -6.78 -25.97 12.03
CA VAL A 24 -6.48 -24.79 11.23
C VAL A 24 -7.57 -24.59 10.19
N VAL A 25 -8.43 -23.60 10.44
CA VAL A 25 -9.52 -23.25 9.52
C VAL A 25 -9.11 -22.21 8.48
N ARG A 26 -8.17 -21.32 8.82
CA ARG A 26 -7.75 -20.20 7.97
C ARG A 26 -6.26 -19.96 8.08
N LEU A 27 -5.65 -19.65 6.95
CA LEU A 27 -4.26 -19.22 6.85
C LEU A 27 -4.23 -17.78 6.32
N ILE A 28 -3.53 -16.86 6.98
CA ILE A 28 -3.36 -15.49 6.48
C ILE A 28 -1.88 -15.28 6.16
N THR A 29 -1.54 -15.05 4.89
CA THR A 29 -0.15 -14.74 4.49
C THR A 29 -0.12 -13.53 3.55
N ASP A 30 1.03 -12.89 3.40
CA ASP A 30 1.22 -11.95 2.30
C ASP A 30 1.24 -12.67 0.93
N ASN A 31 1.25 -11.89 -0.15
CA ASN A 31 1.28 -12.37 -1.53
C ASN A 31 2.72 -12.46 -2.07
N ALA A 32 3.73 -12.65 -1.22
CA ALA A 32 5.08 -12.93 -1.71
C ALA A 32 5.11 -14.26 -2.48
N SER A 33 5.95 -14.34 -3.51
CA SER A 33 6.03 -15.50 -4.42
C SER A 33 6.20 -16.84 -3.70
N ASN A 34 7.00 -16.88 -2.63
CA ASN A 34 7.18 -18.09 -1.83
C ASN A 34 5.90 -18.52 -1.08
N ASN A 35 5.11 -17.56 -0.58
CA ASN A 35 3.83 -17.87 0.08
C ASN A 35 2.77 -18.31 -0.94
N LEU A 36 2.76 -17.72 -2.14
CA LEU A 36 1.89 -18.16 -3.24
C LEU A 36 2.29 -19.56 -3.72
N SER A 37 3.58 -19.83 -3.87
CA SER A 37 4.07 -21.17 -4.22
C SER A 37 3.72 -22.23 -3.19
N ALA A 38 3.74 -21.89 -1.90
CA ALA A 38 3.43 -22.83 -0.81
C ALA A 38 1.93 -23.06 -0.60
N PHE A 39 1.11 -22.02 -0.80
CA PHE A 39 -0.28 -22.01 -0.31
C PHE A 39 -1.30 -21.46 -1.33
N GLY A 40 -0.89 -21.24 -2.58
CA GLY A 40 -1.73 -20.65 -3.64
C GLY A 40 -2.95 -21.49 -4.01
N GLU A 41 -2.87 -22.82 -3.85
CA GLU A 41 -3.99 -23.73 -4.11
C GLU A 41 -5.11 -23.66 -3.06
N LEU A 42 -4.83 -23.10 -1.88
CA LEU A 42 -5.77 -23.00 -0.76
C LEU A 42 -6.72 -21.78 -0.86
N VAL A 43 -6.78 -21.17 -2.04
CA VAL A 43 -7.55 -19.95 -2.28
C VAL A 43 -9.03 -20.25 -2.54
N ILE A 44 -9.93 -19.40 -2.00
CA ILE A 44 -11.38 -19.50 -2.27
C ILE A 44 -11.66 -19.37 -3.78
N PRO A 45 -12.42 -20.31 -4.39
CA PRO A 45 -12.93 -20.15 -5.75
C PRO A 45 -13.66 -18.80 -5.93
N GLY A 46 -13.38 -18.09 -7.02
CA GLY A 46 -13.93 -16.75 -7.28
C GLY A 46 -13.16 -15.58 -6.62
N PHE A 47 -12.23 -15.86 -5.72
CA PHE A 47 -11.23 -14.87 -5.28
C PHE A 47 -9.90 -15.00 -6.04
N LYS A 48 -9.72 -15.96 -6.96
CA LYS A 48 -8.46 -16.18 -7.70
C LYS A 48 -7.85 -14.90 -8.28
N SER A 49 -8.66 -13.99 -8.86
CA SER A 49 -8.20 -12.68 -9.38
C SER A 49 -7.61 -11.74 -8.32
N TYR A 50 -7.94 -11.93 -7.04
CA TYR A 50 -7.35 -11.23 -5.90
C TYR A 50 -5.86 -11.60 -5.70
N PHE A 51 -5.44 -12.78 -6.19
CA PHE A 51 -4.17 -13.42 -5.86
C PHE A 51 -3.14 -13.48 -7.00
N ILE A 52 -3.52 -13.05 -8.21
CA ILE A 52 -2.66 -13.05 -9.40
C ILE A 52 -1.66 -11.88 -9.29
N THR A 53 -0.38 -12.17 -9.46
CA THR A 53 0.68 -11.16 -9.67
C THR A 53 0.96 -11.00 -11.17
N GLU A 54 1.61 -9.90 -11.60
CA GLU A 54 1.88 -9.61 -13.03
C GLU A 54 2.58 -10.76 -13.78
N ASP A 55 3.25 -11.66 -13.06
CA ASP A 55 3.94 -12.83 -13.60
C ASP A 55 3.00 -14.00 -13.99
N ASP A 56 1.74 -13.99 -13.56
CA ASP A 56 0.79 -15.10 -13.72
C ASP A 56 -0.16 -14.93 -14.94
N ILE A 57 0.01 -13.88 -15.76
CA ILE A 57 -0.89 -13.54 -16.89
C ILE A 57 -0.79 -14.54 -18.06
N ALA A 58 0.17 -15.48 -18.04
CA ALA A 58 0.41 -16.37 -19.18
C ALA A 58 -0.57 -17.54 -19.30
N GLU A 59 -1.34 -17.90 -18.26
CA GLU A 59 -2.20 -19.09 -18.29
C GLU A 59 -3.51 -18.88 -17.54
N SER A 60 -4.52 -18.33 -18.21
CA SER A 60 -5.90 -18.32 -17.70
C SER A 60 -6.86 -18.62 -18.85
N ASP A 61 -6.97 -19.91 -19.20
CA ASP A 61 -8.14 -20.40 -19.92
C ASP A 61 -9.35 -20.39 -18.98
N ASN A 62 -10.44 -19.80 -19.48
CA ASN A 62 -11.73 -19.69 -18.83
C ASN A 62 -12.35 -21.09 -18.65
N ASP A 63 -12.49 -21.56 -17.42
CA ASP A 63 -13.49 -22.56 -17.07
C ASP A 63 -14.44 -22.00 -16.00
N GLU A 64 -15.68 -21.77 -16.42
CA GLU A 64 -16.84 -21.54 -15.56
C GLU A 64 -17.08 -22.78 -14.71
N VAL A 65 -17.12 -22.64 -13.37
CA VAL A 65 -17.55 -23.74 -12.48
C VAL A 65 -18.62 -23.24 -11.52
N GLU A 66 -19.78 -23.85 -11.66
CA GLU A 66 -21.01 -23.67 -10.88
C GLU A 66 -20.86 -24.21 -9.44
N ASN A 67 -21.57 -23.59 -8.50
CA ASN A 67 -21.50 -23.84 -7.06
C ASN A 67 -22.03 -25.24 -6.66
N GLU A 68 -21.24 -25.97 -5.86
CA GLU A 68 -21.73 -26.93 -4.86
C GLU A 68 -20.89 -26.74 -3.59
N LEU A 69 -21.44 -25.95 -2.64
CA LEU A 69 -20.89 -25.75 -1.30
C LEU A 69 -21.18 -26.99 -0.44
N ASP A 70 -20.49 -28.10 -0.69
CA ASP A 70 -20.58 -29.30 0.14
C ASP A 70 -19.32 -29.48 1.01
N LYS A 71 -19.51 -29.21 2.30
CA LYS A 71 -18.82 -29.77 3.47
C LYS A 71 -17.40 -30.32 3.27
N ARG A 72 -16.42 -29.43 3.18
CA ARG A 72 -15.16 -29.55 3.93
C ARG A 72 -14.78 -28.19 4.47
N GLU A 73 -14.38 -28.13 5.74
CA GLU A 73 -13.53 -27.05 6.27
C GLU A 73 -12.15 -27.18 5.60
N GLU A 74 -12.10 -27.03 4.27
CA GLU A 74 -10.84 -26.95 3.56
C GLU A 74 -10.14 -25.68 4.06
N LEU A 75 -8.90 -25.87 4.49
CA LEU A 75 -8.02 -24.80 4.90
C LEU A 75 -8.04 -23.72 3.82
N ILE A 76 -8.55 -22.55 4.16
CA ILE A 76 -8.61 -21.43 3.21
C ILE A 76 -7.50 -20.44 3.53
N ARG A 77 -6.74 -20.08 2.49
CA ARG A 77 -5.82 -18.96 2.53
C ARG A 77 -6.54 -17.65 2.24
N LEU A 78 -6.32 -16.68 3.13
CA LEU A 78 -6.67 -15.29 2.95
C LEU A 78 -5.37 -14.47 2.74
N PRO A 79 -5.42 -13.46 1.88
CA PRO A 79 -4.29 -12.56 1.68
C PRO A 79 -4.22 -11.54 2.82
N CYS A 80 -3.01 -11.17 3.20
CA CYS A 80 -2.78 -10.14 4.20
C CYS A 80 -3.32 -8.79 3.70
N PHE A 81 -4.35 -8.26 4.36
CA PHE A 81 -4.97 -6.97 4.04
C PHE A 81 -3.96 -5.83 3.88
N ILE A 82 -3.05 -5.68 4.85
CA ILE A 82 -2.05 -4.61 4.87
C ILE A 82 -1.13 -4.75 3.66
N HIS A 83 -0.71 -5.97 3.35
CA HIS A 83 0.14 -6.22 2.18
C HIS A 83 -0.62 -5.91 0.88
N THR A 84 -1.89 -6.30 0.76
CA THR A 84 -2.71 -5.96 -0.40
C THR A 84 -2.86 -4.44 -0.57
N LEU A 85 -3.07 -3.68 0.51
CA LEU A 85 -3.09 -2.22 0.46
C LEU A 85 -1.73 -1.64 0.02
N GLN A 86 -0.61 -2.22 0.46
CA GLN A 86 0.71 -1.81 0.00
C GLN A 86 0.89 -2.05 -1.50
N LEU A 87 0.34 -3.14 -2.03
CA LEU A 87 0.33 -3.42 -3.48
C LEU A 87 -0.54 -2.40 -4.22
N VAL A 88 -1.73 -2.03 -3.70
CA VAL A 88 -2.56 -0.97 -4.30
C VAL A 88 -1.78 0.33 -4.48
N VAL A 89 -1.07 0.73 -3.42
CA VAL A 89 -0.25 1.94 -3.44
C VAL A 89 0.91 1.81 -4.42
N LYS A 90 1.57 0.65 -4.45
CA LYS A 90 2.68 0.38 -5.37
C LYS A 90 2.24 0.51 -6.82
N ASP A 91 1.18 -0.20 -7.23
CA ASP A 91 0.68 -0.17 -8.60
C ASP A 91 0.34 1.25 -9.05
N ALA A 92 -0.29 2.03 -8.17
CA ALA A 92 -0.67 3.40 -8.48
C ALA A 92 0.53 4.34 -8.62
N LEU A 93 1.58 4.16 -7.82
CA LEU A 93 2.82 4.93 -7.95
C LEU A 93 3.61 4.55 -9.21
N ASP A 94 3.63 3.27 -9.56
CA ASP A 94 4.30 2.77 -10.76
C ASP A 94 3.53 3.20 -12.03
N GLY A 95 2.19 3.16 -11.98
CA GLY A 95 1.30 3.54 -13.07
C GLY A 95 1.06 5.05 -13.23
N SER A 96 1.35 5.89 -12.22
CA SER A 96 1.12 7.34 -12.28
C SER A 96 2.41 8.17 -12.29
N GLY A 97 2.60 8.95 -13.35
CA GLY A 97 3.79 9.78 -13.51
C GLY A 97 3.73 11.15 -12.83
N CYS A 98 2.57 11.54 -12.26
CA CYS A 98 2.29 12.93 -11.89
C CYS A 98 3.08 13.43 -10.67
N THR A 99 3.51 12.53 -9.78
CA THR A 99 4.29 12.87 -8.59
C THR A 99 5.80 12.77 -8.79
N ARG A 100 6.27 12.08 -9.85
CA ARG A 100 7.69 11.71 -10.05
C ARG A 100 8.66 12.89 -9.94
N SER A 101 8.36 14.02 -10.59
CA SER A 101 9.24 15.20 -10.56
C SER A 101 9.35 15.80 -9.15
N ALA A 102 8.23 16.00 -8.46
CA ALA A 102 8.22 16.52 -7.10
C ALA A 102 8.91 15.57 -6.11
N MET A 103 8.67 14.25 -6.25
CA MET A 103 9.30 13.22 -5.42
C MET A 103 10.82 13.11 -5.64
N ALA A 104 11.30 13.34 -6.87
CA ALA A 104 12.72 13.40 -7.17
C ALA A 104 13.40 14.57 -6.41
N LYS A 105 12.76 15.74 -6.36
CA LYS A 105 13.24 16.88 -5.57
C LYS A 105 13.25 16.58 -4.07
N VAL A 106 12.16 16.01 -3.54
CA VAL A 106 12.08 15.54 -2.14
C VAL A 106 13.23 14.60 -1.80
N THR A 107 13.51 13.63 -2.67
CA THR A 107 14.62 12.68 -2.50
C THR A 107 15.98 13.39 -2.54
N GLY A 108 16.14 14.36 -3.44
CA GLY A 108 17.35 15.19 -3.54
C GLY A 108 17.58 16.02 -2.28
N ILE A 109 16.54 16.69 -1.78
CA ILE A 109 16.57 17.48 -0.53
C ILE A 109 16.93 16.59 0.65
N ALA A 110 16.29 15.42 0.78
CA ALA A 110 16.61 14.46 1.84
C ALA A 110 18.08 14.03 1.75
N LYS A 111 18.58 13.62 0.57
CA LYS A 111 20.00 13.27 0.40
C LYS A 111 20.94 14.42 0.76
N LEU A 112 20.60 15.65 0.38
CA LEU A 112 21.41 16.83 0.67
C LEU A 112 21.48 17.10 2.18
N SER A 113 20.35 16.97 2.89
CA SER A 113 20.28 17.16 4.34
C SER A 113 21.17 16.20 5.15
N HIS A 114 21.48 15.03 4.60
CA HIS A 114 22.39 14.06 5.24
C HIS A 114 23.85 14.21 4.81
N LYS A 115 24.10 14.69 3.58
CA LYS A 115 25.45 14.72 2.99
C LYS A 115 26.16 16.07 3.10
N SER A 116 25.41 17.16 3.22
CA SER A 116 25.96 18.51 3.28
C SER A 116 25.97 19.02 4.72
N ILE A 117 27.16 19.20 5.28
CA ILE A 117 27.35 19.73 6.64
C ILE A 117 26.65 21.09 6.81
N PRO A 118 26.84 22.09 5.92
CA PRO A 118 26.17 23.39 6.06
C PRO A 118 24.64 23.28 6.09
N VAL A 119 24.07 22.39 5.28
CA VAL A 119 22.60 22.17 5.23
C VAL A 119 22.13 21.47 6.49
N ALA A 120 22.85 20.44 6.94
CA ALA A 120 22.53 19.69 8.15
C ALA A 120 22.55 20.60 9.39
N GLU A 121 23.60 21.42 9.53
CA GLU A 121 23.73 22.40 10.62
C GLU A 121 22.59 23.41 10.60
N LYS A 122 22.27 23.98 9.42
CA LYS A 122 21.16 24.94 9.29
C LYS A 122 19.82 24.33 9.67
N LEU A 123 19.54 23.09 9.24
CA LEU A 123 18.31 22.39 9.63
C LEU A 123 18.29 22.11 11.14
N GLN A 124 19.44 21.74 11.73
CA GLN A 124 19.57 21.46 13.15
C GLN A 124 19.40 22.70 14.03
N GLU A 125 19.82 23.89 13.59
CA GLU A 125 19.56 25.18 14.27
C GLU A 125 18.07 25.37 14.55
N PHE A 126 17.21 24.94 13.62
CA PHE A 126 15.74 24.98 13.74
C PHE A 126 15.13 23.68 14.29
N LYS A 127 15.96 22.74 14.78
CA LYS A 127 15.55 21.41 15.27
C LYS A 127 14.78 20.59 14.23
N LEU A 128 15.08 20.79 12.95
CA LEU A 128 14.49 20.06 11.83
C LEU A 128 15.35 18.86 11.47
N SER A 129 14.72 17.72 11.18
CA SER A 129 15.40 16.50 10.72
C SER A 129 14.61 15.83 9.62
N ILE A 130 15.19 15.75 8.42
CA ILE A 130 14.59 15.10 7.25
C ILE A 130 15.09 13.66 7.20
N LEU A 131 14.18 12.69 7.10
CA LEU A 131 14.55 11.28 6.95
C LEU A 131 14.93 11.00 5.51
N LEU A 132 15.91 10.11 5.30
CA LEU A 132 16.14 9.59 3.97
C LEU A 132 15.06 8.53 3.68
N ALA A 133 14.22 8.77 2.68
CA ALA A 133 13.24 7.78 2.25
C ALA A 133 13.95 6.50 1.81
N VAL A 134 13.50 5.36 2.32
CA VAL A 134 13.93 4.04 1.85
C VAL A 134 13.10 3.75 0.60
N ILE A 135 13.77 3.49 -0.52
CA ILE A 135 13.15 3.33 -1.85
C ILE A 135 12.01 2.29 -1.83
N THR A 136 12.08 1.29 -0.96
CA THR A 136 11.22 0.11 -0.97
C THR A 136 9.85 0.26 -0.31
N ARG A 137 9.56 1.36 0.42
CA ARG A 137 8.25 1.51 1.11
C ARG A 137 7.73 2.95 1.08
N TRP A 138 6.51 3.11 0.57
CA TRP A 138 5.79 4.38 0.47
C TRP A 138 5.61 5.08 1.83
N ASN A 139 5.53 4.34 2.94
CA ASN A 139 5.48 4.91 4.29
C ASN A 139 6.66 5.85 4.57
N SER A 140 7.88 5.48 4.15
CA SER A 140 9.05 6.33 4.35
C SER A 140 9.01 7.58 3.48
N GLN A 141 8.45 7.46 2.26
CA GLN A 141 8.22 8.59 1.37
C GLN A 141 7.19 9.55 1.96
N PHE A 142 6.06 9.04 2.47
CA PHE A 142 5.04 9.81 3.18
C PHE A 142 5.65 10.65 4.31
N ILE A 143 6.36 10.01 5.25
CA ILE A 143 6.98 10.70 6.39
C ILE A 143 7.96 11.77 5.91
N THR A 144 8.77 11.48 4.89
CA THR A 144 9.74 12.43 4.34
C THR A 144 9.06 13.64 3.72
N VAL A 145 8.00 13.43 2.93
CA VAL A 145 7.21 14.50 2.33
C VAL A 145 6.54 15.34 3.41
N SER A 146 5.92 14.71 4.42
CA SER A 146 5.29 15.42 5.55
C SER A 146 6.28 16.31 6.27
N LYS A 147 7.50 15.81 6.52
CA LYS A 147 8.58 16.58 7.15
C LYS A 147 9.00 17.76 6.31
N ILE A 148 9.21 17.58 5.01
CA ILE A 148 9.59 18.67 4.10
C ILE A 148 8.51 19.73 4.02
N LEU A 149 7.23 19.33 3.90
CA LEU A 149 6.10 20.27 3.88
C LEU A 149 5.89 20.99 5.21
N GLY A 150 6.39 20.42 6.32
CA GLY A 150 6.41 21.08 7.63
C GLY A 150 7.49 22.16 7.76
N ILE A 151 8.44 22.24 6.81
CA ILE A 151 9.45 23.30 6.77
C ILE A 151 8.89 24.48 5.98
N SER A 152 9.18 25.71 6.42
CA SER A 152 8.84 26.91 5.65
C SER A 152 9.44 26.83 4.25
N ASN A 153 8.59 26.91 3.22
CA ASN A 153 9.00 26.81 1.82
C ASN A 153 9.99 27.93 1.44
N VAL A 154 9.81 29.12 2.00
CA VAL A 154 10.73 30.26 1.78
C VAL A 154 12.11 29.91 2.32
N PHE A 155 12.20 29.53 3.60
CA PHE A 155 13.45 29.15 4.23
C PHE A 155 14.15 27.99 3.49
N LEU A 156 13.40 26.96 3.13
CA LEU A 156 13.95 25.79 2.46
C LEU A 156 14.50 26.16 1.06
N ASN A 157 13.76 26.93 0.27
CA ASN A 157 14.21 27.33 -1.06
C ASN A 157 15.39 28.30 -0.99
N ASP A 158 15.40 29.26 -0.05
CA ASP A 158 16.53 30.17 0.15
C ASP A 158 17.80 29.39 0.50
N LEU A 159 17.70 28.42 1.42
CA LEU A 159 18.81 27.54 1.77
C LEU A 159 19.31 26.73 0.56
N LEU A 160 18.41 26.23 -0.29
CA LEU A 160 18.80 25.49 -1.49
C LEU A 160 19.52 26.39 -2.50
N THR A 161 19.03 27.61 -2.73
CA THR A 161 19.66 28.58 -3.63
C THR A 161 21.01 29.06 -3.09
N GLU A 162 21.16 29.30 -1.78
CA GLU A 162 22.46 29.60 -1.14
C GLU A 162 23.49 28.50 -1.40
N GLN A 163 23.04 27.24 -1.40
CA GLN A 163 23.88 26.07 -1.67
C GLN A 163 24.04 25.75 -3.17
N LYS A 164 23.55 26.63 -4.06
CA LYS A 164 23.56 26.46 -5.52
C LYS A 164 22.89 25.16 -5.97
N LYS A 165 21.73 24.87 -5.35
CA LYS A 165 20.88 23.69 -5.60
C LYS A 165 19.51 24.09 -6.14
N ASP A 166 19.51 24.99 -7.12
CA ASP A 166 18.28 25.52 -7.72
C ASP A 166 17.43 24.43 -8.39
N GLU A 167 18.03 23.30 -8.80
CA GLU A 167 17.31 22.14 -9.34
C GLU A 167 16.37 21.47 -8.32
N LEU A 168 16.62 21.66 -7.02
CA LEU A 168 15.85 21.09 -5.92
C LEU A 168 14.76 22.04 -5.38
N VAL A 169 14.75 23.30 -5.80
CA VAL A 169 13.79 24.32 -5.34
C VAL A 169 12.36 23.86 -5.65
N LEU A 170 11.50 23.94 -4.65
CA LEU A 170 10.10 23.51 -4.76
C LEU A 170 9.23 24.64 -5.30
N SER A 171 8.70 24.45 -6.52
CA SER A 171 7.74 25.38 -7.08
C SER A 171 6.38 25.31 -6.36
N MET A 172 5.51 26.28 -6.65
CA MET A 172 4.11 26.24 -6.18
C MET A 172 3.37 24.98 -6.65
N LYS A 173 3.68 24.52 -7.88
CA LYS A 173 3.13 23.28 -8.43
C LYS A 173 3.66 22.05 -7.68
N ASP A 174 4.97 21.97 -7.44
CA ASP A 174 5.57 20.86 -6.69
C ASP A 174 4.95 20.78 -5.29
N SER A 175 4.86 21.91 -4.61
CA SER A 175 4.27 22.00 -3.27
C SER A 175 2.79 21.57 -3.26
N ALA A 176 2.02 21.92 -4.29
CA ALA A 176 0.63 21.50 -4.42
C ALA A 176 0.50 19.99 -4.68
N ILE A 177 1.38 19.42 -5.52
CA ILE A 177 1.44 17.96 -5.76
C ILE A 177 1.77 17.22 -4.47
N LEU A 178 2.78 17.68 -3.71
CA LEU A 178 3.18 17.05 -2.46
C LEU A 178 2.08 17.12 -1.39
N ARG A 179 1.32 18.23 -1.33
CA ARG A 179 0.16 18.33 -0.43
C ARG A 179 -0.97 17.38 -0.81
N GLN A 180 -1.30 17.30 -2.11
CA GLN A 180 -2.29 16.32 -2.60
C GLN A 180 -1.83 14.89 -2.32
N PHE A 181 -0.54 14.59 -2.51
CA PHE A 181 0.06 13.31 -2.15
C PHE A 181 -0.14 12.98 -0.66
N ILE A 182 0.15 13.91 0.25
CA ILE A 182 -0.10 13.69 1.70
C ILE A 182 -1.58 13.45 1.99
N SER A 183 -2.48 14.23 1.41
CA SER A 183 -3.93 14.07 1.61
C SER A 183 -4.38 12.65 1.26
N ILE A 184 -4.04 12.21 0.04
CA ILE A 184 -4.38 10.88 -0.49
C ILE A 184 -3.76 9.76 0.35
N PHE A 185 -2.47 9.85 0.67
CA PHE A 185 -1.75 8.75 1.33
C PHE A 185 -2.05 8.66 2.82
N THR A 186 -2.57 9.72 3.46
CA THR A 186 -3.05 9.68 4.84
C THR A 186 -4.13 8.59 5.01
N LEU A 187 -5.01 8.43 4.03
CA LEU A 187 -6.05 7.38 4.02
C LEU A 187 -5.45 5.98 4.22
N PHE A 188 -4.36 5.69 3.51
CA PHE A 188 -3.66 4.40 3.59
C PHE A 188 -2.85 4.27 4.88
N VAL A 189 -2.22 5.35 5.37
CA VAL A 189 -1.49 5.34 6.65
C VAL A 189 -2.46 5.02 7.78
N GLU A 190 -3.62 5.66 7.82
CA GLU A 190 -4.62 5.41 8.83
C GLU A 190 -5.16 3.99 8.78
N ALA A 191 -5.52 3.49 7.60
CA ALA A 191 -6.03 2.13 7.45
C ALA A 191 -4.98 1.09 7.85
N THR A 192 -3.72 1.25 7.43
CA THR A 192 -2.65 0.30 7.78
C THR A 192 -2.28 0.39 9.26
N THR A 193 -2.23 1.58 9.86
CA THR A 193 -1.95 1.75 11.30
C THR A 193 -3.05 1.12 12.16
N ARG A 194 -4.33 1.36 11.82
CA ARG A 194 -5.46 0.78 12.54
C ARG A 194 -5.51 -0.75 12.43
N THR A 195 -5.12 -1.29 11.26
CA THR A 195 -5.15 -2.74 11.02
C THR A 195 -3.87 -3.48 11.44
N GLN A 196 -2.84 -2.76 11.89
CA GLN A 196 -1.63 -3.34 12.47
C GLN A 196 -1.69 -3.51 14.00
N ALA A 197 -2.75 -3.00 14.65
CA ALA A 197 -2.89 -3.11 16.09
C ALA A 197 -3.18 -4.56 16.51
N GLU A 198 -2.30 -5.16 17.32
CA GLU A 198 -2.42 -6.56 17.77
C GLU A 198 -3.57 -6.80 18.77
N GLU A 199 -4.14 -5.73 19.35
CA GLU A 199 -5.08 -5.79 20.48
C GLU A 199 -6.58 -5.69 20.10
N CYS A 200 -6.94 -5.64 18.81
CA CYS A 200 -8.34 -5.41 18.41
C CYS A 200 -8.84 -6.40 17.32
N VAL A 201 -10.16 -6.53 17.16
CA VAL A 201 -10.77 -7.38 16.11
C VAL A 201 -10.61 -6.70 14.74
N LEU A 202 -9.59 -7.11 14.00
CA LEU A 202 -9.17 -6.48 12.75
C LEU A 202 -10.04 -6.85 11.54
N ILE A 203 -10.61 -8.06 11.52
CA ILE A 203 -11.31 -8.58 10.33
C ILE A 203 -12.60 -7.79 10.03
N SER A 204 -13.33 -7.36 11.05
CA SER A 204 -14.54 -6.55 10.92
C SER A 204 -14.25 -5.13 10.43
N LEU A 205 -13.00 -4.66 10.53
CA LEU A 205 -12.59 -3.33 10.11
C LEU A 205 -12.20 -3.28 8.62
N LEU A 206 -12.00 -4.43 7.96
CA LEU A 206 -11.52 -4.44 6.57
C LEU A 206 -12.54 -3.82 5.62
N ALA A 207 -13.79 -4.31 5.65
CA ALA A 207 -14.87 -3.81 4.82
C ALA A 207 -15.10 -2.29 4.96
N PRO A 208 -15.29 -1.72 6.18
CA PRO A 208 -15.46 -0.28 6.33
C PRO A 208 -14.20 0.51 5.96
N SER A 209 -12.99 -0.03 6.17
CA SER A 209 -11.75 0.66 5.76
C SER A 209 -11.65 0.78 4.24
N ILE A 210 -11.94 -0.30 3.50
CA ILE A 210 -11.89 -0.29 2.03
C ILE A 210 -12.94 0.66 1.47
N LEU A 211 -14.17 0.62 1.99
CA LEU A 211 -15.22 1.54 1.57
C LEU A 211 -14.84 3.00 1.88
N GLY A 212 -14.32 3.27 3.08
CA GLY A 212 -13.87 4.60 3.47
C GLY A 212 -12.81 5.14 2.52
N ILE A 213 -11.75 4.35 2.26
CA ILE A 213 -10.71 4.69 1.29
C ILE A 213 -11.32 4.95 -0.09
N TYR A 214 -12.23 4.10 -0.57
CA TYR A 214 -12.86 4.25 -1.87
C TYR A 214 -13.60 5.60 -2.00
N TYR A 215 -14.48 5.91 -1.05
CA TYR A 215 -15.25 7.16 -1.06
C TYR A 215 -14.35 8.40 -0.90
N ASP A 216 -13.34 8.33 -0.05
CA ASP A 216 -12.41 9.43 0.16
C ASP A 216 -11.54 9.66 -1.08
N LEU A 217 -11.12 8.60 -1.78
CA LEU A 217 -10.43 8.72 -3.07
C LEU A 217 -11.33 9.33 -4.16
N GLU A 218 -12.62 8.99 -4.20
CA GLU A 218 -13.57 9.64 -5.12
C GLU A 218 -13.74 11.12 -4.80
N ASN A 219 -13.69 11.50 -3.53
CA ASN A 219 -13.74 12.92 -3.13
C ASN A 219 -12.43 13.65 -3.45
N GLU A 220 -11.28 13.05 -3.16
CA GLU A 220 -9.97 13.56 -3.54
C GLU A 220 -9.87 13.74 -5.05
N LEU A 221 -10.42 12.81 -5.85
CA LEU A 221 -10.44 12.92 -7.31
C LEU A 221 -11.16 14.20 -7.79
N LYS A 222 -12.25 14.61 -7.12
CA LYS A 222 -12.99 15.83 -7.44
C LYS A 222 -12.22 17.11 -7.07
N LEU A 223 -11.38 17.04 -6.04
CA LEU A 223 -10.64 18.18 -5.50
C LEU A 223 -9.23 18.33 -6.10
N CYS A 224 -8.64 17.23 -6.55
CA CYS A 224 -7.25 17.20 -6.98
C CYS A 224 -7.06 17.88 -8.34
N LYS A 225 -6.05 18.74 -8.41
CA LYS A 225 -5.69 19.48 -9.62
C LYS A 225 -4.55 18.83 -10.40
N TYR A 226 -3.63 18.15 -9.70
CA TYR A 226 -2.39 17.65 -10.29
C TYR A 226 -2.23 16.14 -10.16
N THR A 227 -2.94 15.50 -9.22
CA THR A 227 -2.81 14.06 -8.90
C THR A 227 -4.01 13.22 -9.33
N SER A 228 -4.84 13.69 -10.26
CA SER A 228 -6.04 12.95 -10.70
C SER A 228 -5.70 11.59 -11.31
N SER A 229 -4.60 11.49 -12.07
CA SER A 229 -4.13 10.21 -12.60
C SER A 229 -3.71 9.22 -11.50
N LEU A 230 -3.14 9.71 -10.41
CA LEU A 230 -2.77 8.91 -9.24
C LEU A 230 -4.03 8.44 -8.49
N CYS A 231 -5.00 9.33 -8.25
CA CYS A 231 -6.28 8.94 -7.63
C CYS A 231 -7.01 7.88 -8.45
N ASN A 232 -7.09 8.05 -9.77
CA ASN A 232 -7.70 7.05 -10.65
C ASN A 232 -6.95 5.71 -10.60
N ALA A 233 -5.62 5.73 -10.61
CA ALA A 233 -4.82 4.51 -10.51
C ALA A 233 -5.03 3.80 -9.16
N LEU A 234 -5.13 4.54 -8.05
CA LEU A 234 -5.45 4.00 -6.73
C LEU A 234 -6.86 3.38 -6.71
N ILE A 235 -7.86 4.06 -7.27
CA ILE A 235 -9.23 3.54 -7.35
C ILE A 235 -9.29 2.26 -8.17
N ASN A 236 -8.62 2.22 -9.32
CA ASN A 236 -8.60 1.05 -10.20
C ASN A 236 -7.90 -0.12 -9.52
N SER A 237 -6.70 0.08 -8.97
CA SER A 237 -5.99 -0.99 -8.26
C SER A 237 -6.75 -1.45 -7.00
N LEU A 238 -7.41 -0.54 -6.28
CA LEU A 238 -8.30 -0.91 -5.16
C LEU A 238 -9.47 -1.79 -5.65
N LYS A 239 -10.08 -1.46 -6.79
CA LYS A 239 -11.16 -2.27 -7.40
C LYS A 239 -10.67 -3.61 -7.92
N GLU A 240 -9.49 -3.69 -8.53
CA GLU A 240 -8.93 -4.96 -9.00
C GLU A 240 -8.60 -5.87 -7.82
N ARG A 241 -7.91 -5.31 -6.82
CA ARG A 241 -7.44 -6.07 -5.66
C ARG A 241 -8.50 -6.33 -4.60
N PHE A 242 -9.55 -5.52 -4.49
CA PHE A 242 -10.63 -5.70 -3.50
C PHE A 242 -12.04 -5.81 -4.11
N GLY A 243 -12.15 -5.89 -5.44
CA GLY A 243 -13.43 -5.83 -6.17
C GLY A 243 -14.43 -6.91 -5.78
N GLY A 244 -13.98 -8.14 -5.54
CA GLY A 244 -14.84 -9.21 -5.04
C GLY A 244 -15.46 -8.86 -3.69
N LEU A 245 -14.65 -8.34 -2.76
CA LEU A 245 -15.11 -7.89 -1.44
C LEU A 245 -16.03 -6.66 -1.54
N LEU A 246 -15.67 -5.67 -2.36
CA LEU A 246 -16.51 -4.50 -2.64
C LEU A 246 -17.87 -4.89 -3.23
N SER A 247 -17.89 -5.84 -4.16
CA SER A 247 -19.13 -6.33 -4.81
C SER A 247 -20.04 -7.02 -3.80
N ILE A 248 -19.47 -7.85 -2.91
CA ILE A 248 -20.19 -8.47 -1.79
C ILE A 248 -20.76 -7.37 -0.88
N ILE A 249 -19.93 -6.45 -0.42
CA ILE A 249 -20.33 -5.40 0.52
C ILE A 249 -21.45 -4.53 -0.08
N LEU A 250 -21.32 -4.09 -1.32
CA LEU A 250 -22.33 -3.26 -2.01
C LEU A 250 -23.64 -4.03 -2.22
N LYS A 251 -23.57 -5.32 -2.57
CA LYS A 251 -24.75 -6.18 -2.70
C LYS A 251 -25.55 -6.26 -1.40
N TYR A 252 -24.87 -6.45 -0.27
CA TYR A 252 -25.55 -6.53 1.03
C TYR A 252 -26.02 -5.17 1.57
N LEU A 253 -25.30 -4.08 1.31
CA LEU A 253 -25.74 -2.73 1.68
C LEU A 253 -26.98 -2.28 0.89
N LEU A 254 -27.04 -2.57 -0.42
CA LEU A 254 -28.18 -2.21 -1.28
C LEU A 254 -29.42 -3.08 -1.05
N MET A 255 -29.29 -4.27 -0.47
CA MET A 255 -30.43 -5.09 -0.06
C MET A 255 -31.08 -4.64 1.25
N THR A 256 -30.51 -3.64 1.93
CA THR A 256 -31.00 -3.14 3.24
C THR A 256 -31.70 -1.78 3.13
N ILE A 257 -31.98 -1.29 1.92
CA ILE A 257 -32.77 -0.08 1.61
C ILE A 257 -33.99 -0.51 0.78
#